data_AF-A0A1S4AH64-F1
#
_entry.id   AF-A0A1S4AH64-F1
#
_cell.length_a   1.000
_cell.length_b   1.000
_cell.length_c   1.000
_cell.angle_alpha   90.00
_cell.angle_beta   90.00
_cell.angle_gamma   90.00
#
_symmetry.space_group_name_H-M   'P 1'
#
loop_
_entity.id
_entity.type
_entity.pdbx_description
1 polymer ?
#
loop_
_entity_poly.entity_id
_entity_poly.type
_entity_poly.pdbx_seq_one_letter_code
_entity_poly.pdbx_strand_id
1 'polypeptide(L)'
;MLPYVYVAIATTTYSLLEHLWCGGTLKGWWNDQRLWLYKRLTSYLFAFFQTILTFVGFTKSGFVVTAKGSDNENVSQRYEQEIMEFGTSAASSSTPMFYVLATIALWNLFCLGDVMLRVIMDPHEAAVIVESLGIQILLTGLIVIVNLPLYEGLFLRNDKGCMPFVVTCISLVLATFLYLLAKY
;
A
#
# COMPACT_ATOMS: atom_id res chain seq x y z
N MET A 1 0.95 23.72 -12.32
CA MET A 1 1.20 22.28 -12.54
C MET A 1 2.60 21.99 -13.10
N LEU A 2 3.06 22.69 -14.14
CA LEU A 2 4.40 22.49 -14.73
C LEU A 2 5.59 22.37 -13.74
N PRO A 3 5.75 23.25 -12.73
CA PRO A 3 6.88 23.12 -11.80
C PRO A 3 6.79 21.86 -10.92
N TYR A 4 5.57 21.45 -10.52
CA TYR A 4 5.37 20.23 -9.73
C TYR A 4 5.67 18.97 -10.53
N VAL A 5 5.23 18.94 -11.79
CA VAL A 5 5.50 17.83 -12.72
C VAL A 5 7.00 17.73 -12.98
N TYR A 6 7.68 18.87 -13.20
CA TYR A 6 9.12 18.91 -13.39
C TYR A 6 9.88 18.33 -12.19
N VAL A 7 9.57 18.79 -10.97
CA VAL A 7 10.22 18.29 -9.75
C VAL A 7 9.94 16.80 -9.54
N ALA A 8 8.70 16.34 -9.78
CA ALA A 8 8.35 14.93 -9.68
C ALA A 8 9.19 14.09 -10.65
N ILE A 9 9.26 14.47 -11.93
CA ILE A 9 10.04 13.73 -12.93
C ILE A 9 11.53 13.75 -12.59
N ALA A 10 12.08 14.90 -12.22
CA ALA A 10 13.49 15.04 -11.89
C ALA A 10 13.89 14.17 -10.69
N THR A 11 13.09 14.19 -9.62
CA THR A 11 13.36 13.40 -8.40
C THR A 11 13.22 11.90 -8.66
N THR A 12 12.18 11.48 -9.38
CA THR A 12 12.00 10.07 -9.77
C THR A 12 13.17 9.59 -10.64
N THR A 13 13.57 10.37 -11.65
CA THR A 13 14.68 10.02 -12.56
C THR A 13 16.00 9.94 -11.81
N TYR A 14 16.28 10.91 -10.94
CA TYR A 14 17.48 10.92 -10.12
C TYR A 14 17.54 9.70 -9.20
N SER A 15 16.45 9.38 -8.49
CA SER A 15 16.39 8.22 -7.60
C SER A 15 16.59 6.90 -8.35
N LEU A 16 16.10 6.81 -9.59
CA LEU A 16 16.28 5.63 -10.43
C LEU A 16 17.74 5.47 -10.85
N LEU A 17 18.36 6.55 -11.31
CA LEU A 17 19.77 6.57 -11.71
C LEU A 17 20.68 6.20 -10.54
N GLU A 18 20.44 6.76 -9.35
CA GLU A 18 21.20 6.43 -8.14
C GLU A 18 21.05 4.96 -7.79
N HIS A 19 19.83 4.42 -7.83
CA HIS A 19 19.58 3.01 -7.52
C HIS A 19 20.30 2.07 -8.48
N LEU A 20 20.28 2.37 -9.79
CA LEU A 20 21.00 1.61 -10.80
C LEU A 20 22.52 1.74 -10.65
N TRP A 21 23.02 2.94 -10.30
CA TRP A 21 24.44 3.18 -10.07
C TRP A 21 24.97 2.37 -8.88
N CYS A 22 24.16 2.20 -7.84
CA CYS A 22 24.46 1.36 -6.69
C CYS A 22 24.33 -0.15 -6.96
N GLY A 23 24.08 -0.57 -8.20
CA GLY A 23 23.94 -1.98 -8.59
C GLY A 23 22.57 -2.58 -8.29
N GLY A 24 21.56 -1.75 -7.99
CA GLY A 24 20.18 -2.20 -7.85
C GLY A 24 19.52 -2.49 -9.19
N THR A 25 18.34 -3.13 -9.17
CA THR A 25 17.58 -3.44 -10.37
C THR A 25 16.39 -2.49 -10.54
N LEU A 26 15.78 -2.45 -11.74
CA LEU A 26 14.56 -1.67 -11.97
C LEU A 26 13.38 -2.14 -11.10
N LYS A 27 13.26 -3.45 -10.90
CA LYS A 27 12.20 -4.04 -10.09
C LYS A 27 12.47 -3.79 -8.59
N GLY A 28 13.73 -3.80 -8.18
CA GLY A 28 14.18 -3.40 -6.84
C GLY A 28 13.86 -1.95 -6.54
N TRP A 29 14.17 -1.02 -7.46
CA TRP A 29 13.81 0.39 -7.33
C TRP A 29 12.30 0.58 -7.21
N TRP A 30 11.51 -0.09 -8.05
CA TRP A 30 10.06 0.00 -8.00
C TRP A 30 9.49 -0.53 -6.68
N ASN A 31 10.05 -1.61 -6.15
CA ASN A 31 9.69 -2.13 -4.84
C ASN A 31 10.09 -1.17 -3.71
N ASP A 32 11.21 -0.46 -3.84
CA ASP A 32 11.60 0.57 -2.87
C ASP A 32 10.64 1.76 -2.88
N GLN A 33 10.23 2.24 -4.06
CA GLN A 33 9.19 3.27 -4.18
C GLN A 33 7.87 2.86 -3.53
N ARG A 34 7.44 1.61 -3.75
CA ARG A 34 6.26 1.03 -3.07
C ARG A 34 6.43 1.01 -1.55
N LEU A 35 7.58 0.54 -1.07
CA LEU A 35 7.86 0.46 0.37
C LEU A 35 7.91 1.85 1.01
N TRP A 36 8.45 2.85 0.31
CA TRP A 36 8.44 4.24 0.75
C TRP A 36 7.03 4.76 0.95
N LEU A 37 6.11 4.47 0.00
CA LEU A 37 4.69 4.81 0.14
C LEU A 37 4.05 4.09 1.34
N TYR A 38 4.33 2.80 1.53
CA TYR A 38 3.78 2.03 2.65
C TYR A 38 4.26 2.56 4.00
N LYS A 39 5.55 2.89 4.13
CA LYS A 39 6.11 3.53 5.33
C LYS A 39 5.42 4.86 5.63
N ARG A 40 5.23 5.69 4.60
CA ARG A 40 4.55 6.98 4.75
C ARG A 40 3.11 6.83 5.22
N LEU A 41 2.39 5.84 4.70
CA LEU A 41 0.99 5.60 5.04
C LEU A 41 0.81 4.95 6.41
N THR A 42 1.74 4.11 6.84
CA THR A 42 1.56 3.29 8.04
C THR A 42 2.47 3.78 9.18
N SER A 43 3.78 3.62 9.02
CA SER A 43 4.76 3.88 10.09
C SER A 43 4.74 5.32 10.59
N TYR A 44 4.63 6.31 9.69
CA TYR A 44 4.59 7.72 10.09
C TYR A 44 3.29 8.10 10.78
N LEU A 45 2.14 7.59 10.31
CA LEU A 45 0.86 7.79 10.99
C LEU A 45 0.89 7.15 12.39
N PHE A 46 1.42 5.94 12.50
CA PHE A 46 1.52 5.25 13.78
C PHE A 46 2.45 5.99 14.75
N ALA A 47 3.62 6.45 14.28
CA ALA A 47 4.55 7.25 15.08
C ALA A 47 3.93 8.58 15.53
N PHE A 48 3.14 9.23 14.67
CA PHE A 48 2.41 10.44 15.00
C PHE A 48 1.37 10.21 16.11
N PHE A 49 0.50 9.20 15.96
CA PHE A 49 -0.47 8.86 16.99
C PHE A 49 0.20 8.42 18.30
N GLN A 50 1.27 7.63 18.23
CA GLN A 50 2.03 7.23 19.41
C GLN A 50 2.61 8.43 20.15
N THR A 51 3.11 9.43 19.41
CA THR A 51 3.64 10.68 20.01
C THR A 51 2.53 11.47 20.70
N ILE A 52 1.35 11.58 20.08
CA ILE A 52 0.19 12.24 20.69
C ILE A 52 -0.26 11.50 21.95
N LEU A 53 -0.39 10.17 21.89
CA LEU A 53 -0.80 9.36 23.05
C LEU A 53 0.20 9.46 24.20
N THR A 54 1.50 9.54 23.87
CA THR A 54 2.56 9.76 24.86
C THR A 54 2.44 11.17 25.46
N PHE A 55 2.19 12.19 24.64
CA PHE A 55 2.02 13.57 25.10
C PHE A 55 0.82 13.74 26.03
N VAL A 56 -0.28 13.02 25.77
CA VAL A 56 -1.48 13.03 26.63
C VAL A 56 -1.35 12.09 27.84
N GLY A 57 -0.25 11.33 27.93
CA GLY A 57 0.06 10.46 29.08
C GLY A 57 -0.61 9.09 29.06
N PHE A 58 -1.22 8.67 27.94
CA PHE A 58 -1.89 7.38 27.81
C PHE A 58 -0.93 6.21 27.58
N THR A 59 0.25 6.45 27.00
CA THR A 59 1.21 5.38 26.66
C THR A 59 2.63 5.74 27.07
N LYS A 60 3.44 4.73 27.41
CA LYS A 60 4.89 4.88 27.59
C LYS A 60 5.56 4.66 26.24
N SER A 61 6.43 5.60 25.84
CA SER A 61 7.24 5.43 24.62
C SER A 61 8.20 4.25 24.80
N GLY A 62 8.06 3.24 23.93
CA GLY A 62 8.94 2.07 23.90
C GLY A 62 9.28 1.73 22.46
N PHE A 63 10.57 1.75 22.13
CA PHE A 63 11.05 1.28 20.84
C PHE A 63 11.26 -0.23 20.90
N VAL A 64 10.30 -1.00 20.39
CA VAL A 64 10.46 -2.45 20.25
C VAL A 64 11.36 -2.70 19.04
N VAL A 65 12.59 -3.14 19.31
CA VAL A 65 13.51 -3.58 18.26
C VAL A 65 12.91 -4.83 17.61
N THR A 66 12.42 -4.67 16.38
CA THR A 66 11.92 -5.80 15.59
C THR A 66 13.12 -6.55 15.05
N ALA A 67 13.27 -7.82 15.43
CA ALA A 67 14.30 -8.67 14.86
C ALA A 67 14.07 -8.81 13.35
N LYS A 68 15.06 -8.41 12.54
CA LYS A 68 15.08 -8.72 11.10
C LYS A 68 15.35 -10.22 10.97
N GLY A 69 14.31 -11.05 11.01
CA GLY A 69 14.45 -12.50 10.94
C GLY A 69 14.98 -12.94 9.57
N SER A 70 16.30 -13.13 9.47
CA SER A 70 17.00 -13.65 8.28
C SER A 70 17.18 -15.18 8.29
N ASP A 71 16.82 -15.86 9.38
CA ASP A 71 17.27 -17.23 9.63
C ASP A 71 16.53 -18.31 8.81
N ASN A 72 15.60 -17.90 7.93
CA ASN A 72 14.88 -18.81 7.04
C ASN A 72 15.41 -18.68 5.61
N GLU A 73 16.08 -19.72 5.11
CA GLU A 73 16.55 -19.86 3.71
C GLU A 73 15.47 -19.48 2.67
N ASN A 74 14.21 -19.79 2.96
CA ASN A 74 13.10 -19.47 2.07
C ASN A 74 12.79 -17.97 2.00
N VAL A 75 13.13 -17.19 3.04
CA VAL A 75 12.95 -15.73 3.11
C VAL A 75 14.03 -15.02 2.32
N SER A 76 15.29 -15.45 2.46
CA SER A 76 16.41 -14.89 1.67
C SER A 76 16.21 -15.12 0.18
N GLN A 77 15.76 -16.31 -0.25
CA GLN A 77 15.48 -16.60 -1.66
C GLN A 77 14.40 -15.68 -2.27
N ARG A 78 13.34 -15.37 -1.53
CA ARG A 78 12.30 -14.42 -2.00
C ARG A 78 12.80 -12.99 -2.04
N TYR A 79 13.65 -12.61 -1.08
CA TYR A 79 14.28 -11.30 -1.05
C TYR A 79 15.18 -11.08 -2.28
N GLU A 80 16.02 -12.06 -2.61
CA GLU A 80 16.87 -12.04 -3.82
C GLU A 80 16.05 -11.98 -5.12
N GLN A 81 14.85 -12.59 -5.13
CA GLN A 81 13.91 -12.51 -6.26
C GLN A 81 13.09 -11.21 -6.28
N GLU A 82 13.31 -10.30 -5.33
CA GLU A 82 12.57 -9.05 -5.15
C GLU A 82 11.06 -9.27 -5.01
N ILE A 83 10.69 -10.32 -4.28
CA ILE A 83 9.30 -10.66 -3.93
C ILE A 83 9.04 -10.11 -2.53
N MET A 84 8.03 -9.24 -2.41
CA MET A 84 7.66 -8.67 -1.10
C MET A 84 7.12 -9.75 -0.17
N GLU A 85 7.58 -9.72 1.07
CA GLU A 85 7.09 -10.60 2.13
C GLU A 85 6.03 -9.92 2.96
N PHE A 86 4.88 -10.58 3.11
CA PHE A 86 3.77 -10.15 3.95
C PHE A 86 3.44 -11.18 5.04
N GLY A 87 4.18 -12.29 5.06
CA GLY A 87 4.01 -13.37 6.01
C GLY A 87 4.61 -13.00 7.35
N THR A 88 3.79 -13.03 8.40
CA THR A 88 4.24 -12.82 9.78
C THR A 88 4.64 -14.16 10.36
N SER A 89 5.94 -14.46 10.41
CA SER A 89 6.47 -15.67 11.08
C SER A 89 6.36 -15.63 12.62
N ALA A 90 5.75 -14.59 13.20
CA ALA A 90 5.42 -14.51 14.61
C ALA A 90 3.92 -14.21 14.78
N ALA A 91 3.19 -15.20 15.29
CA ALA A 91 1.76 -15.14 15.61
C ALA A 91 1.42 -14.22 16.81
N SER A 92 2.16 -13.13 17.04
CA SER A 92 1.94 -12.22 18.19
C SER A 92 1.87 -10.73 17.89
N SER A 93 1.96 -10.30 16.63
CA SER A 93 1.56 -8.94 16.29
C SER A 93 0.94 -8.90 14.91
N SER A 94 -0.38 -9.01 14.85
CA SER A 94 -1.17 -8.52 13.74
C SER A 94 -0.91 -7.02 13.64
N THR A 95 0.18 -6.63 12.97
CA THR A 95 0.64 -5.25 12.97
C THR A 95 -0.47 -4.38 12.40
N PRO A 96 -1.02 -3.40 13.16
CA PRO A 96 -2.11 -2.53 12.70
C PRO A 96 -1.87 -1.92 11.31
N MET A 97 -0.59 -1.74 10.96
CA MET A 97 -0.11 -1.28 9.66
C MET A 97 -0.62 -2.12 8.48
N PHE A 98 -0.65 -3.45 8.57
CA PHE A 98 -1.13 -4.29 7.48
C PHE A 98 -2.64 -4.17 7.27
N TYR A 99 -3.42 -4.06 8.36
CA TYR A 99 -4.85 -3.80 8.25
C TYR A 99 -5.13 -2.46 7.58
N VAL A 100 -4.42 -1.39 7.99
CA VAL A 100 -4.57 -0.06 7.37
C VAL A 100 -4.21 -0.10 5.89
N LEU A 101 -3.09 -0.74 5.53
CA LEU A 101 -2.66 -0.82 4.14
C LEU A 101 -3.64 -1.63 3.28
N ALA A 102 -4.06 -2.81 3.76
CA ALA A 102 -5.00 -3.67 3.03
C ALA A 102 -6.39 -3.04 2.90
N THR A 103 -6.90 -2.39 3.94
CA THR A 103 -8.20 -1.69 3.89
C THR A 103 -8.18 -0.54 2.88
N ILE A 104 -7.13 0.29 2.89
CA ILE A 104 -6.99 1.40 1.93
C ILE A 104 -6.82 0.89 0.50
N ALA A 105 -6.09 -0.21 0.29
CA ALA A 105 -5.96 -0.81 -1.03
C ALA A 105 -7.33 -1.31 -1.53
N LEU A 106 -8.02 -2.14 -0.75
CA LEU A 106 -9.34 -2.67 -1.10
C LEU A 106 -10.38 -1.56 -1.30
N TRP A 107 -10.33 -0.50 -0.49
CA TRP A 107 -11.12 0.70 -0.69
C TRP A 107 -10.97 1.30 -2.08
N ASN A 108 -9.73 1.60 -2.47
CA ASN A 108 -9.42 2.21 -3.75
C ASN A 108 -9.82 1.28 -4.91
N LEU A 109 -9.68 -0.04 -4.72
CA LEU A 109 -10.12 -1.02 -5.69
C LEU A 109 -11.64 -1.00 -5.89
N PHE A 110 -12.43 -0.96 -4.81
CA PHE A 110 -13.88 -0.88 -4.89
C PHE A 110 -14.38 0.42 -5.52
N CYS A 111 -13.81 1.56 -5.12
CA CYS A 111 -14.13 2.85 -5.72
C CYS A 111 -13.82 2.88 -7.22
N LEU A 112 -12.67 2.34 -7.64
CA LEU A 112 -12.31 2.27 -9.05
C LEU A 112 -13.27 1.35 -9.82
N GLY A 113 -13.64 0.20 -9.24
CA GLY A 113 -14.60 -0.74 -9.83
C GLY A 113 -15.99 -0.13 -10.02
N ASP A 114 -16.50 0.61 -9.04
CA ASP A 114 -17.80 1.29 -9.13
C ASP A 114 -17.80 2.38 -10.21
N VAL A 115 -16.74 3.20 -10.29
CA VAL A 115 -16.61 4.21 -11.33
C VAL A 115 -16.53 3.57 -12.71
N MET A 116 -15.76 2.50 -12.89
CA MET A 116 -15.68 1.79 -14.16
C MET A 116 -17.04 1.19 -14.57
N LEU A 117 -17.79 0.64 -13.62
CA LEU A 117 -19.11 0.09 -13.87
C LEU A 117 -20.11 1.18 -14.30
N ARG A 118 -20.11 2.34 -13.63
CA ARG A 118 -20.94 3.51 -14.04
C ARG A 118 -20.58 4.03 -15.43
N VAL A 119 -19.29 4.11 -15.74
CA VAL A 119 -18.79 4.55 -17.06
C VAL A 119 -19.24 3.59 -18.17
N ILE A 120 -19.31 2.28 -17.90
CA ILE A 120 -19.76 1.28 -18.88
C ILE A 120 -21.29 1.31 -19.05
N MET A 121 -22.04 1.52 -17.97
CA MET A 121 -23.51 1.46 -18.00
C MET A 121 -24.14 2.70 -18.66
N ASP A 122 -23.60 3.90 -18.40
CA ASP A 122 -24.18 5.15 -18.89
C ASP A 122 -23.13 6.07 -19.55
N PRO A 123 -23.04 6.09 -20.90
CA PRO A 123 -22.03 6.86 -21.61
C PRO A 123 -22.20 8.38 -21.48
N HIS A 124 -23.42 8.85 -21.19
CA HIS A 124 -23.69 10.27 -20.95
C HIS A 124 -23.16 10.73 -19.58
N GLU A 125 -23.30 9.90 -18.54
CA GLU A 125 -22.71 10.20 -17.23
C GLU A 125 -21.18 10.02 -17.23
N ALA A 126 -20.66 9.12 -18.05
CA ALA A 126 -19.23 8.90 -18.19
C ALA A 126 -18.45 10.17 -18.55
N ALA A 127 -18.96 10.98 -19.49
CA ALA A 127 -18.30 12.22 -19.90
C ALA A 127 -18.18 13.21 -18.72
N VAL A 128 -19.25 13.37 -17.94
CA VAL A 128 -19.28 14.26 -16.78
C VAL A 128 -18.33 13.76 -15.68
N ILE A 129 -18.30 12.45 -15.44
CA ILE A 129 -17.41 11.83 -14.45
C ILE A 129 -15.94 12.01 -14.86
N VAL A 130 -15.60 11.80 -16.14
CA VAL A 130 -14.22 11.94 -16.62
C VAL A 130 -13.76 13.40 -16.59
N GLU A 131 -14.61 14.34 -16.98
CA GLU A 131 -14.27 15.77 -16.92
C GLU A 131 -14.10 16.28 -15.48
N SER A 132 -14.98 15.87 -14.57
CA SER A 132 -14.98 16.34 -13.18
C SER A 132 -13.97 15.60 -12.29
N LEU A 133 -13.80 14.29 -12.48
CA LEU A 133 -13.04 13.39 -11.60
C LEU A 133 -11.86 12.72 -12.29
N GLY A 134 -11.49 13.13 -13.51
CA GLY A 134 -10.44 12.47 -14.30
C GLY A 134 -9.09 12.32 -13.58
N ILE A 135 -8.65 13.35 -12.86
CA ILE A 135 -7.40 13.30 -12.07
C ILE A 135 -7.54 12.32 -10.89
N GLN A 136 -8.70 12.26 -10.25
CA GLN A 136 -8.96 11.35 -9.13
C GLN A 136 -9.02 9.89 -9.60
N ILE A 137 -9.61 9.64 -10.77
CA ILE A 137 -9.62 8.31 -11.41
C ILE A 137 -8.19 7.87 -11.75
N LEU A 138 -7.40 8.77 -12.34
CA LEU A 138 -5.99 8.51 -12.65
C LEU A 138 -5.19 8.18 -11.38
N LEU A 139 -5.36 8.98 -10.32
CA LEU A 139 -4.66 8.78 -9.05
C LEU A 139 -5.06 7.47 -8.38
N THR A 140 -6.36 7.16 -8.36
CA THR A 140 -6.89 5.91 -7.79
C THR A 140 -6.35 4.70 -8.57
N GLY A 141 -6.34 4.78 -9.90
CA GLY A 141 -5.73 3.75 -10.76
C GLY A 141 -4.24 3.54 -10.47
N LEU A 142 -3.47 4.63 -10.33
CA LEU A 142 -2.06 4.56 -9.98
C LEU A 142 -1.84 3.88 -8.62
N ILE A 143 -2.65 4.23 -7.61
CA ILE A 143 -2.60 3.61 -6.27
C ILE A 143 -2.91 2.11 -6.36
N VAL A 144 -3.90 1.70 -7.16
CA VAL A 144 -4.23 0.29 -7.37
C VAL A 144 -3.06 -0.47 -8.03
N ILE A 145 -2.41 0.10 -9.04
CA ILE A 145 -1.23 -0.51 -9.71
C ILE A 145 -0.04 -0.64 -8.75
N VAL A 146 0.21 0.38 -7.93
CA VAL A 146 1.27 0.35 -6.91
C VAL A 146 1.01 -0.77 -5.90
N ASN A 147 -0.24 -0.97 -5.50
CA ASN A 147 -0.66 -2.02 -4.56
C ASN A 147 -0.87 -3.40 -5.18
N LEU A 148 -0.55 -3.61 -6.46
CA LEU A 148 -0.69 -4.93 -7.11
C LEU A 148 -0.08 -6.12 -6.33
N PRO A 149 1.18 -6.07 -5.84
CA PRO A 149 1.76 -7.17 -5.04
C PRO A 149 1.02 -7.40 -3.71
N LEU A 150 0.32 -6.38 -3.21
CA LEU A 150 -0.51 -6.50 -2.02
C LEU A 150 -1.75 -7.35 -2.31
N TYR A 151 -2.43 -7.10 -3.43
CA TYR A 151 -3.58 -7.92 -3.85
C TYR A 151 -3.17 -9.35 -4.18
N GLU A 152 -2.01 -9.52 -4.82
CA GLU A 152 -1.42 -10.84 -5.02
C GLU A 152 -1.20 -11.55 -3.68
N GLY A 153 -0.63 -10.84 -2.70
CA GLY A 153 -0.41 -11.36 -1.35
C GLY A 153 -1.68 -11.57 -0.52
N LEU A 154 -2.82 -10.96 -0.88
CA LEU A 154 -4.12 -11.10 -0.20
C LEU A 154 -4.94 -12.27 -0.75
N PHE A 155 -4.95 -12.48 -2.07
CA PHE A 155 -5.89 -13.39 -2.74
C PHE A 155 -5.24 -14.48 -3.61
N LEU A 156 -4.10 -14.21 -4.24
CA LEU A 156 -3.56 -15.09 -5.29
C LEU A 156 -2.40 -15.96 -4.78
N ARG A 157 -1.65 -15.48 -3.78
CA ARG A 157 -0.43 -16.13 -3.32
C ARG A 157 -0.73 -17.15 -2.21
N ASN A 158 -0.20 -18.36 -2.35
CA ASN A 158 -0.32 -19.45 -1.35
C ASN A 158 1.02 -19.82 -0.70
N ASP A 159 2.03 -18.95 -0.81
CA ASP A 159 3.34 -19.18 -0.21
C ASP A 159 3.42 -18.72 1.27
N LYS A 160 4.54 -19.01 1.93
CA LYS A 160 4.80 -18.55 3.31
C LYS A 160 4.96 -17.03 3.43
N GLY A 161 5.03 -16.31 2.31
CA GLY A 161 5.04 -14.86 2.28
C GLY A 161 3.63 -14.26 2.24
N CYS A 162 2.58 -15.05 2.03
CA CYS A 162 1.19 -14.58 1.94
C CYS A 162 0.73 -13.85 3.22
N MET A 163 -0.21 -12.92 3.07
CA MET A 163 -0.84 -12.29 4.23
C MET A 163 -1.64 -13.32 5.03
N PRO A 164 -1.67 -13.22 6.37
CA PRO A 164 -2.53 -14.07 7.17
C PRO A 164 -3.99 -13.91 6.75
N PHE A 165 -4.71 -15.02 6.59
CA PHE A 165 -6.11 -15.03 6.15
C PHE A 165 -7.03 -14.13 6.98
N VAL A 166 -6.78 -14.04 8.30
CA VAL A 166 -7.52 -13.15 9.22
C VAL A 166 -7.40 -11.68 8.80
N VAL A 167 -6.23 -11.25 8.32
CA VAL A 167 -6.00 -9.87 7.84
C VAL A 167 -6.84 -9.61 6.60
N THR A 168 -6.87 -10.56 5.65
CA THR A 168 -7.71 -10.48 4.45
C THR A 168 -9.19 -10.35 4.80
N CYS A 169 -9.71 -11.19 5.70
CA CYS A 169 -11.13 -11.13 6.09
C CYS A 169 -11.51 -9.80 6.76
N ILE A 170 -10.74 -9.37 7.76
CA ILE A 170 -11.03 -8.14 8.49
C ILE A 170 -10.92 -6.92 7.57
N SER A 171 -9.87 -6.86 6.75
CA SER A 171 -9.68 -5.74 5.82
C SER A 171 -10.77 -5.67 4.76
N LEU A 172 -11.27 -6.81 4.28
CA LEU A 172 -12.41 -6.87 3.36
C LEU A 172 -13.70 -6.36 4.01
N VAL A 173 -13.99 -6.78 5.26
CA VAL A 173 -15.16 -6.31 6.00
C VAL A 173 -15.07 -4.80 6.26
N LEU A 174 -13.92 -4.31 6.71
CA LEU A 174 -13.72 -2.88 6.95
C LEU A 174 -13.81 -2.05 5.68
N ALA A 175 -13.18 -2.51 4.58
CA ALA A 175 -13.23 -1.81 3.30
C ALA A 175 -14.65 -1.75 2.73
N THR A 176 -15.40 -2.85 2.78
CA THR A 176 -16.81 -2.87 2.33
C THR A 176 -17.70 -2.01 3.22
N PHE A 177 -17.54 -2.08 4.55
CA PHE A 177 -18.31 -1.27 5.50
C PHE A 177 -18.11 0.22 5.24
N LEU A 178 -16.86 0.66 5.20
CA LEU A 178 -16.55 2.04 4.93
C LEU A 178 -17.14 2.41 3.53
N TYR A 179 -17.11 1.51 2.53
CA TYR A 179 -17.44 1.84 1.13
C TYR A 179 -18.93 2.11 1.02
N LEU A 180 -19.71 1.33 1.75
CA LEU A 180 -21.14 1.56 1.93
C LEU A 180 -21.41 2.87 2.66
N LEU A 181 -20.65 3.21 3.70
CA LEU A 181 -20.77 4.51 4.38
C LEU A 181 -20.46 5.70 3.45
N ALA A 182 -19.51 5.57 2.52
CA ALA A 182 -19.19 6.63 1.58
C ALA A 182 -20.25 6.78 0.47
N LYS A 183 -21.05 5.74 0.23
CA LYS A 183 -22.12 5.73 -0.78
C LYS A 183 -23.46 6.27 -0.25
N TYR A 184 -23.65 6.28 1.08
CA TYR A 184 -24.86 6.73 1.77
C TYR A 184 -24.72 8.18 2.21
#